data_AF-A0AA43DUS9-F1
#
_entry.id   AF-A0AA43DUS9-F1
#
_cell.length_a   1.000
_cell.length_b   1.000
_cell.length_c   1.000
_cell.angle_alpha   90.00
_cell.angle_beta   90.00
_cell.angle_gamma   90.00
#
_symmetry.space_group_name_H-M   'P 1'
#
loop_
_entity.id
_entity.type
_entity.pdbx_description
1 polymer ?
#
loop_
_entity_poly.entity_id
_entity_poly.type
_entity_poly.pdbx_seq_one_letter_code
_entity_poly.pdbx_strand_id
1 'polypeptide(L)' 'MQENQHESEYEEIDLNTVLEQRFEAGQGVVTLSPSMTDEQILKLVKLACTWSQGKAFQIVPPRTS' A
#
# COMPACT_ATOMS: atom_id res chain seq x y z
N MET A 1 -24.93 -28.12 22.63
CA MET A 1 -25.14 -27.37 21.38
C MET A 1 -23.76 -26.93 20.91
N GLN A 2 -23.35 -27.40 19.74
CA GLN A 2 -22.14 -26.94 19.06
C GLN A 2 -22.50 -25.67 18.28
N GLU A 3 -21.75 -24.59 18.46
CA GLU A 3 -21.75 -23.47 17.53
C GLU A 3 -20.36 -23.40 16.88
N ASN A 4 -20.27 -23.97 15.68
CA ASN A 4 -19.21 -23.70 14.72
C ASN A 4 -19.42 -22.30 14.18
N GLN A 5 -18.46 -21.37 14.36
CA GLN A 5 -18.32 -20.23 13.45
C GLN A 5 -16.82 -19.94 13.20
N HIS A 6 -16.33 -20.62 12.16
CA HIS A 6 -15.39 -20.16 11.14
C HIS A 6 -14.30 -19.18 11.60
N GLU A 7 -13.20 -19.77 12.06
CA GLU A 7 -11.83 -19.42 11.70
C GLU A 7 -11.73 -18.49 10.48
N SER A 8 -11.53 -17.19 10.71
CA SER A 8 -10.96 -16.33 9.68
C SER A 8 -9.45 -16.33 9.90
N GLU A 9 -8.79 -17.37 9.38
CA GLU A 9 -7.38 -17.37 9.02
C GLU A 9 -7.14 -16.32 7.93
N TYR A 10 -7.33 -15.04 8.26
CA TYR A 10 -6.52 -14.03 7.62
C TYR A 10 -5.23 -14.08 8.42
N GLU A 11 -4.30 -14.91 7.95
CA GLU A 11 -2.88 -14.72 8.24
C GLU A 11 -2.65 -13.20 8.24
N GLU A 12 -2.03 -12.71 9.30
CA GLU A 12 -1.62 -11.33 9.44
C GLU A 12 -0.54 -11.08 8.37
N ILE A 13 -0.98 -11.01 7.12
CA ILE A 13 -0.14 -10.78 5.96
C ILE A 13 0.41 -9.38 6.22
N ASP A 14 1.71 -9.32 6.54
CA ASP A 14 2.41 -8.07 6.74
C ASP A 14 2.17 -7.21 5.50
N LEU A 15 1.36 -6.17 5.70
CA LEU A 15 0.91 -5.28 4.64
C LEU A 15 2.11 -4.64 3.93
N ASN A 16 3.24 -4.46 4.62
CA ASN A 16 4.47 -3.96 4.01
C ASN A 16 5.06 -4.97 3.02
N THR A 17 5.12 -6.24 3.39
CA THR A 17 5.60 -7.31 2.50
C THR A 17 4.74 -7.41 1.23
N VAL A 18 3.42 -7.27 1.34
CA VAL A 18 2.54 -7.26 0.15
C VAL A 18 2.79 -6.04 -0.72
N LEU A 19 2.92 -4.86 -0.11
CA LEU A 19 3.22 -3.63 -0.85
C LEU A 19 4.55 -3.78 -1.59
N GLU A 20 5.60 -4.22 -0.91
CA GLU A 20 6.92 -4.50 -1.52
C GLU A 20 6.80 -5.38 -2.76
N GLN A 21 6.16 -6.54 -2.65
CA GLN A 21 5.98 -7.46 -3.77
C GLN A 21 5.25 -6.83 -4.97
N ARG A 22 4.23 -5.99 -4.73
CA ARG A 22 3.51 -5.32 -5.83
C ARG A 22 4.36 -4.27 -6.52
N PHE A 23 5.16 -3.53 -5.77
CA PHE A 23 6.06 -2.51 -6.32
C PHE A 23 7.21 -3.16 -7.11
N GLU A 24 7.81 -4.24 -6.60
CA GLU A 24 8.83 -5.04 -7.30
C GLU A 24 8.31 -5.65 -8.61
N ALA A 25 7.03 -6.06 -8.63
CA ALA A 25 6.35 -6.55 -9.82
C ALA A 25 5.98 -5.45 -10.84
N GLY A 26 6.28 -4.17 -10.56
CA GLY A 26 5.92 -3.03 -11.42
C GLY A 26 4.43 -2.69 -11.40
N GLN A 27 3.71 -3.12 -10.36
CA GLN A 27 2.28 -2.88 -10.15
C GLN A 27 2.02 -1.89 -9.01
N GLY A 28 3.03 -1.12 -8.63
CA GLY A 28 2.95 -0.15 -7.54
C GLY A 28 2.01 1.00 -7.86
N VAL A 29 1.11 1.31 -6.93
CA VAL A 29 0.20 2.47 -6.99
C VAL A 29 0.18 3.15 -5.63
N VAL A 30 0.48 4.45 -5.62
CA VAL A 30 0.35 5.34 -4.46
C VAL A 30 -0.87 6.22 -4.67
N THR A 31 -1.88 6.11 -3.81
CA THR A 31 -3.03 7.01 -3.83
C THR A 31 -2.91 8.03 -2.70
N LEU A 32 -2.92 9.31 -3.04
CA LEU A 32 -2.79 10.40 -2.08
C LEU A 32 -4.17 10.83 -1.57
N SER A 33 -4.27 11.06 -0.26
CA SER A 33 -5.49 11.59 0.38
C SER A 33 -5.41 13.12 0.48
N PRO A 34 -6.54 13.86 0.34
CA PRO A 34 -6.58 15.30 0.58
C PRO A 34 -6.14 15.71 2.00
N SER A 35 -6.20 14.78 2.96
CA SER A 35 -5.79 15.01 4.34
C SER A 35 -4.30 14.83 4.60
N MET A 36 -3.52 14.37 3.61
CA MET A 36 -2.09 14.15 3.78
C MET A 36 -1.33 15.48 3.76
N THR A 37 -0.42 15.65 4.71
CA THR A 37 0.54 16.75 4.67
C THR A 37 1.63 16.45 3.63
N ASP A 38 2.31 17.50 3.15
CA ASP A 38 3.45 17.35 2.24
C ASP A 38 4.53 16.41 2.81
N GLU A 39 4.75 16.43 4.12
CA GLU A 39 5.70 15.53 4.80
C GLU A 39 5.27 14.07 4.70
N GLN A 40 3.97 13.78 4.90
CA GLN A 40 3.43 12.44 4.75
C GLN A 40 3.49 11.96 3.31
N ILE A 41 3.19 12.83 2.34
CA ILE A 41 3.33 12.55 0.90
C ILE A 41 4.78 12.22 0.57
N LEU A 42 5.73 13.05 1.01
CA LEU A 42 7.16 12.86 0.78
C LEU A 42 7.65 11.51 1.34
N LYS A 43 7.25 11.18 2.57
CA LYS A 43 7.60 9.90 3.20
C LYS A 43 7.07 8.72 2.39
N LEU A 44 5.81 8.79 1.96
CA LEU A 44 5.17 7.72 1.20
C LEU A 44 5.81 7.53 -0.19
N VAL A 45 6.11 8.63 -0.89
CA VAL A 45 6.80 8.56 -2.19
C VAL A 45 8.20 7.97 -2.06
N LYS A 46 8.96 8.33 -1.01
CA LYS A 46 10.28 7.76 -0.77
C LYS A 46 10.22 6.25 -0.51
N LEU A 47 9.26 5.79 0.29
CA LEU A 47 9.04 4.35 0.52
C LEU A 47 8.71 3.62 -0.78
N ALA A 48 7.80 4.16 -1.58
CA ALA A 48 7.46 3.62 -2.90
C ALA A 48 8.68 3.49 -3.83
N CYS A 49 9.58 4.48 -3.83
CA CYS A 49 10.85 4.40 -4.57
C CYS A 49 11.78 3.30 -4.05
N THR A 50 11.86 3.08 -2.73
CA THR A 50 12.64 1.98 -2.14
C THR A 50 12.05 0.63 -2.56
N TRP A 51 10.74 0.47 -2.50
CA TRP A 51 10.05 -0.77 -2.84
C TRP A 51 10.07 -1.10 -4.34
N SER A 52 10.16 -0.10 -5.21
CA SER A 52 10.03 -0.34 -6.65
C SER A 52 11.21 -1.07 -7.28
N GLN A 53 12.37 -1.14 -6.62
CA GLN A 53 13.59 -1.76 -7.16
C GLN A 53 13.90 -1.32 -8.61
N GLY A 54 13.66 -0.03 -8.90
CA GLY A 54 13.87 0.57 -10.22
C GLY A 54 12.71 0.40 -11.22
N LYS A 55 11.60 -0.24 -10.84
CA LYS A 55 10.36 -0.29 -11.63
C LYS A 55 9.60 1.04 -11.53
N ALA A 56 8.88 1.36 -12.60
CA ALA A 56 7.94 2.47 -12.60
C ALA A 56 6.71 2.14 -11.74
N PHE A 57 6.12 3.17 -11.13
CA PHE A 57 4.88 3.06 -10.36
C PHE A 57 4.01 4.31 -10.60
N GLN A 58 2.73 4.21 -10.29
CA GLN A 58 1.78 5.31 -10.48
C GLN A 58 1.54 6.08 -9.17
N ILE A 59 1.48 7.40 -9.27
CA ILE A 59 0.94 8.26 -8.21
C ILE A 59 -0.41 8.79 -8.67
N VAL A 60 -1.44 8.60 -7.86
CA VAL A 60 -2.78 9.13 -8.07
C VAL A 60 -2.97 10.31 -7.10
N PRO A 61 -3.09 11.55 -7.60
CA PRO A 61 -3.30 12.71 -6.75
C PRO A 61 -4.66 12.65 -6.04
N PRO A 62 -4.84 13.43 -4.95
CA PRO A 62 -6.12 13.48 -4.27
C PRO A 62 -7.17 14.08 -5.21
N ARG A 63 -8.39 13.53 -5.17
CA ARG A 63 -9.52 14.14 -5.85
C ARG A 63 -9.88 15.43 -5.11
N THR A 64 -9.85 16.57 -5.81
CA THR A 64 -10.47 17.80 -5.33
C THR A 64 -11.98 17.64 -5.43
N SER A 65 -12.68 17.77 -4.30
CA SER A 65 -14.13 18.00 -4.26
C SER A 65 -14.46 19.44 -4.62
#